data_AF-A0A448ZCK0-F1
#
_entry.id   AF-A0A448ZCK0-F1
#
_cell.length_a   1.000
_cell.length_b   1.000
_cell.length_c   1.000
_cell.angle_alpha   90.00
_cell.angle_beta   90.00
_cell.angle_gamma   90.00
#
_symmetry.space_group_name_H-M   'P 1'
#
loop_
_entity.id
_entity.type
_entity.pdbx_description
1 polymer ?
#
loop_
_entity_poly.entity_id
_entity_poly.type
_entity_poly.pdbx_seq_one_letter_code
_entity_poly.pdbx_strand_id
1 'polypeptide(L)'
;MGLFGQILALPYLALCYGLWIAVNITRPLLLATILCMLVNPKAAQAKLEIIVSTFRYLVLSKDKKWKKANDDPASFFSKDSDGELIVLRKKTVVFLRHGESTWNDTFNKGDRKMSSFVLGFIPGIFHSLATEWYFLVRGMSDESWFFDSPLSAKGIGQAEGVARFLRETDAQYATPREAKFLSLVKGEKSEKNEAGEMCVLVSSNLRRAISTCAIAMKDRLDQKIPGDNIIILQELQEASINPDAQSITPAFEKLVTSFTDSEAVKSIYANQSDTSINKGNKGIKSNGLQRMEAFCNLLFATDGYESVKGNDGDDSNNAATILGNANNVMCTGHSYWFRAFFQTYLPRDFQHICKTKKLVNGGLVGFTLCHTKVKETGEEKFMIDPASLTVLYAGF
;
A
#
# COMPACT_ATOMS: atom_id res chain seq x y z
N MET A 1 -0.51 -30.75 53.01
CA MET A 1 -0.04 -30.82 51.60
C MET A 1 1.31 -30.14 51.54
N GLY A 2 2.36 -30.80 51.02
CA GLY A 2 3.67 -30.17 50.86
C GLY A 2 3.66 -29.09 49.77
N LEU A 3 4.66 -28.20 49.79
CA LEU A 3 4.88 -27.12 48.80
C LEU A 3 4.75 -27.61 47.35
N PHE A 4 5.20 -28.84 47.08
CA PHE A 4 5.09 -29.49 45.77
C PHE A 4 3.62 -29.70 45.31
N GLY A 5 2.72 -30.06 46.21
CA GLY A 5 1.30 -30.23 45.90
C GLY A 5 0.59 -28.90 45.61
N GLN A 6 1.02 -27.81 46.27
CA GLN A 6 0.52 -26.46 45.98
C GLN A 6 1.00 -25.98 44.60
N ILE A 7 2.26 -26.24 44.24
CA ILE A 7 2.82 -25.91 42.93
C ILE A 7 2.10 -26.69 41.80
N LEU A 8 1.81 -27.97 42.01
CA LEU A 8 1.05 -28.78 41.05
C LEU A 8 -0.41 -28.34 40.90
N ALA A 9 -1.01 -27.71 41.92
CA ALA A 9 -2.38 -27.20 41.88
C ALA A 9 -2.51 -25.83 41.17
N LEU A 10 -1.42 -25.04 41.10
CA LEU A 10 -1.44 -23.70 40.51
C LEU A 10 -1.96 -23.65 39.06
N PRO A 11 -1.57 -24.55 38.14
CA PRO A 11 -2.13 -24.55 36.78
C PRO A 11 -3.63 -24.79 36.75
N TYR A 12 -4.15 -25.69 37.60
CA TYR A 12 -5.57 -25.99 37.68
C TYR A 12 -6.37 -24.84 38.29
N LEU A 13 -5.85 -24.20 39.36
CA LEU A 13 -6.46 -23.01 39.93
C LEU A 13 -6.46 -21.87 38.91
N ALA A 14 -5.36 -21.63 38.21
CA ALA A 14 -5.26 -20.62 37.17
C ALA A 14 -6.27 -20.87 36.03
N LEU A 15 -6.43 -22.14 35.60
CA LEU A 15 -7.43 -22.51 34.61
C LEU A 15 -8.86 -22.30 35.12
N CYS A 16 -9.18 -22.77 36.32
CA CYS A 16 -10.51 -22.63 36.92
C CYS A 16 -10.90 -21.17 37.13
N TYR A 17 -10.03 -20.36 37.72
CA TYR A 17 -10.28 -18.93 37.90
C TYR A 17 -10.28 -18.19 36.57
N GLY A 18 -9.42 -18.56 35.61
CA GLY A 18 -9.42 -18.00 34.27
C GLY A 18 -10.75 -18.24 33.54
N LEU A 19 -11.27 -19.47 33.58
CA LEU A 19 -12.58 -19.81 33.02
C LEU A 19 -13.72 -19.10 33.74
N TRP A 20 -13.68 -19.03 35.08
CA TRP A 20 -14.69 -18.30 35.85
C TRP A 20 -14.71 -16.81 35.48
N ILE A 21 -13.55 -16.15 35.43
CA ILE A 21 -13.43 -14.75 34.98
C ILE A 21 -13.97 -14.59 33.56
N ALA A 22 -13.55 -15.47 32.64
CA ALA A 22 -14.01 -15.42 31.25
C ALA A 22 -15.54 -15.51 31.15
N VAL A 23 -16.18 -16.46 31.85
CA VAL A 23 -17.64 -16.61 31.86
C VAL A 23 -18.34 -15.38 32.45
N ASN A 24 -17.81 -14.84 33.56
CA ASN A 24 -18.41 -13.68 34.22
C ASN A 24 -18.29 -12.39 33.42
N ILE A 25 -17.22 -12.23 32.62
CA ILE A 25 -17.02 -11.07 31.75
C ILE A 25 -17.74 -11.25 30.41
N THR A 26 -17.89 -12.48 29.90
CA THR A 26 -18.50 -12.72 28.58
C THR A 26 -19.95 -12.24 28.52
N ARG A 27 -20.75 -12.49 29.56
CA ARG A 27 -22.16 -12.07 29.61
C ARG A 27 -22.36 -10.56 29.52
N PRO A 28 -21.75 -9.72 30.39
CA PRO A 28 -21.89 -8.27 30.29
C PRO A 28 -21.30 -7.73 28.98
N LEU A 29 -20.19 -8.27 28.48
CA LEU A 29 -19.65 -7.88 27.18
C LEU A 29 -20.61 -8.20 26.03
N LEU A 30 -21.21 -9.39 26.04
CA LEU A 30 -22.19 -9.78 25.02
C LEU A 30 -23.43 -8.88 25.07
N LEU A 31 -23.96 -8.63 26.26
CA LEU A 31 -25.10 -7.72 26.44
C LEU A 31 -24.77 -6.30 25.98
N ALA A 32 -23.61 -5.75 26.37
CA ALA A 32 -23.16 -4.45 25.92
C ALA A 32 -22.98 -4.40 24.40
N THR A 33 -22.42 -5.45 23.80
CA THR A 33 -22.24 -5.55 22.34
C THR A 33 -23.59 -5.57 21.63
N ILE A 34 -24.54 -6.40 22.09
CA ILE A 34 -25.90 -6.47 21.52
C ILE A 34 -26.58 -5.10 21.64
N LEU A 35 -26.55 -4.49 22.83
CA LEU A 35 -27.16 -3.19 23.04
C LEU A 35 -26.54 -2.12 22.13
N CYS A 36 -25.22 -2.06 22.03
CA CYS A 36 -24.53 -1.11 21.15
C CYS A 36 -24.85 -1.35 19.66
N MET A 37 -24.95 -2.60 19.22
CA MET A 37 -25.38 -2.93 17.86
C MET A 37 -26.83 -2.50 17.61
N LEU A 38 -27.71 -2.64 18.60
CA LEU A 38 -29.10 -2.17 18.51
C LEU A 38 -29.21 -0.64 18.51
N VAL A 39 -28.33 0.05 19.25
CA VAL A 39 -28.28 1.53 19.29
C VAL A 39 -27.67 2.12 18.01
N ASN A 40 -26.69 1.43 17.41
CA ASN A 40 -26.00 1.87 16.19
C ASN A 40 -26.10 0.81 15.06
N PRO A 41 -27.31 0.52 14.55
CA PRO A 41 -27.52 -0.60 13.62
C PRO A 41 -26.77 -0.43 12.30
N LYS A 42 -26.63 0.81 11.80
CA LYS A 42 -25.85 1.09 10.58
C LYS A 42 -24.37 0.75 10.74
N ALA A 43 -23.78 1.13 11.88
CA ALA A 43 -22.37 0.85 12.14
C ALA A 43 -22.12 -0.65 12.34
N ALA A 44 -23.04 -1.33 13.04
CA ALA A 44 -23.00 -2.78 13.21
C ALA A 44 -23.12 -3.52 11.86
N GLN A 45 -24.03 -3.06 10.99
CA GLN A 45 -24.19 -3.60 9.64
C GLN A 45 -22.89 -3.45 8.82
N ALA A 46 -22.32 -2.24 8.76
CA ALA A 46 -21.09 -1.99 8.02
C ALA A 46 -19.92 -2.87 8.52
N LYS A 47 -19.79 -3.04 9.84
CA LYS A 47 -18.81 -3.95 10.44
C LYS A 47 -19.03 -5.41 10.07
N LEU A 48 -20.28 -5.88 10.13
CA LEU A 48 -20.63 -7.24 9.74
C LEU A 48 -20.32 -7.48 8.25
N GLU A 49 -20.62 -6.52 7.38
CA GLU A 49 -20.32 -6.57 5.95
C GLU A 49 -18.82 -6.69 5.68
N ILE A 50 -17.98 -5.92 6.39
CA ILE A 50 -16.51 -6.02 6.28
C ILE A 50 -16.02 -7.39 6.75
N ILE A 51 -16.53 -7.90 7.87
CA ILE A 51 -16.14 -9.23 8.40
C ILE A 51 -16.52 -10.33 7.41
N VAL A 52 -17.77 -10.33 6.94
CA VAL A 52 -18.29 -11.36 6.02
C VAL A 52 -17.56 -11.30 4.68
N SER A 53 -17.39 -10.11 4.10
CA SER A 53 -16.68 -9.93 2.83
C SER A 53 -15.21 -10.35 2.93
N THR A 54 -14.53 -9.98 4.01
CA THR A 54 -13.14 -10.37 4.26
C THR A 54 -13.01 -11.88 4.46
N PHE A 55 -13.89 -12.50 5.23
CA PHE A 55 -13.88 -13.95 5.43
C PHE A 55 -14.13 -14.68 4.10
N ARG A 56 -15.12 -14.24 3.33
CA ARG A 56 -15.39 -14.76 1.99
C ARG A 56 -14.17 -14.60 1.08
N TYR A 57 -13.48 -13.47 1.12
CA TYR A 57 -12.24 -13.25 0.37
C TYR A 57 -11.12 -14.19 0.83
N LEU A 58 -10.91 -14.32 2.13
CA LEU A 58 -9.89 -15.19 2.72
C LEU A 58 -10.03 -16.64 2.26
N VAL A 59 -11.28 -17.14 2.20
CA VAL A 59 -11.58 -18.53 1.83
C VAL A 59 -11.56 -18.75 0.32
N LEU A 60 -12.13 -17.83 -0.47
CA LEU A 60 -12.39 -18.06 -1.90
C LEU A 60 -11.34 -17.45 -2.83
N SER A 61 -10.56 -16.46 -2.37
CA SER A 61 -9.64 -15.72 -3.23
C SER A 61 -8.40 -16.52 -3.61
N LYS A 62 -7.93 -16.31 -4.84
CA LYS A 62 -6.66 -16.79 -5.36
C LYS A 62 -5.64 -15.66 -5.50
N ASP A 63 -5.76 -14.60 -4.69
CA ASP A 63 -5.03 -13.35 -4.90
C ASP A 63 -3.52 -13.49 -5.05
N LYS A 64 -2.91 -14.45 -4.33
CA LYS A 64 -1.47 -14.76 -4.35
C LYS A 64 -1.05 -15.78 -5.40
N LYS A 65 -1.99 -16.35 -6.15
CA LYS A 65 -1.78 -17.50 -7.04
C LYS A 65 -2.00 -17.08 -8.48
N TRP A 66 -0.90 -17.02 -9.24
CA TRP A 66 -0.91 -16.91 -10.69
C TRP A 66 0.26 -17.69 -11.27
N LYS A 67 0.16 -18.11 -12.53
CA LYS A 67 1.26 -18.75 -13.23
C LYS A 67 2.27 -17.68 -13.61
N LYS A 68 3.57 -17.95 -13.40
CA LYS A 68 4.61 -17.12 -13.99
C LYS A 68 4.54 -17.28 -15.51
N ALA A 69 4.72 -16.20 -16.25
CA ALA A 69 4.85 -16.28 -17.70
C ALA A 69 5.99 -17.23 -18.07
N ASN A 70 5.95 -17.85 -19.25
CA ASN A 70 7.04 -18.69 -19.74
C ASN A 70 8.13 -17.86 -20.44
N ASP A 71 7.76 -16.69 -20.95
CA ASP A 71 8.65 -15.80 -21.68
C ASP A 71 9.41 -14.85 -20.75
N ASP A 72 10.65 -14.54 -21.10
CA ASP A 72 11.47 -13.55 -20.41
C ASP A 72 10.99 -12.15 -20.83
N PRO A 73 10.76 -11.19 -19.90
CA PRO A 73 10.47 -9.81 -20.29
C PRO A 73 11.45 -9.26 -21.33
N ALA A 74 12.74 -9.60 -21.24
CA ALA A 74 13.75 -9.15 -22.18
C ALA A 74 13.54 -9.68 -23.61
N SER A 75 12.89 -10.83 -23.82
CA SER A 75 12.72 -11.39 -25.16
C SER A 75 11.81 -10.57 -26.07
N PHE A 76 11.03 -9.64 -25.51
CA PHE A 76 10.14 -8.76 -26.27
C PHE A 76 10.80 -7.44 -26.68
N PHE A 77 12.02 -7.16 -26.21
CA PHE A 77 12.70 -5.90 -26.44
C PHE A 77 13.97 -6.13 -27.27
N SER A 78 14.05 -5.49 -28.43
CA SER A 78 15.27 -5.45 -29.25
C SER A 78 16.16 -4.28 -28.85
N LYS A 79 17.44 -4.37 -29.22
CA LYS A 79 18.39 -3.27 -29.10
C LYS A 79 18.72 -2.69 -30.47
N ASP A 80 19.04 -1.40 -30.53
CA ASP A 80 19.55 -0.75 -31.74
C ASP A 80 21.06 -1.00 -31.92
N SER A 81 21.67 -0.36 -32.92
CA SER A 81 23.10 -0.47 -33.23
C SER A 81 24.01 0.02 -32.11
N ASP A 82 23.52 0.91 -31.26
CA ASP A 82 24.28 1.49 -30.13
C ASP A 82 24.08 0.67 -28.85
N GLY A 83 23.26 -0.38 -28.91
CA GLY A 83 22.96 -1.27 -27.79
C GLY A 83 21.85 -0.74 -26.87
N GLU A 84 21.17 0.34 -27.26
CA GLU A 84 20.05 0.94 -26.53
C GLU A 84 18.75 0.18 -26.81
N LEU A 85 17.88 0.09 -25.81
CA LEU A 85 16.59 -0.61 -25.94
C LEU A 85 15.65 0.16 -26.86
N ILE A 86 15.20 -0.50 -27.93
CA ILE A 86 14.14 -0.02 -28.81
C ILE A 86 12.81 -0.22 -28.09
N VAL A 87 12.23 0.89 -27.63
CA VAL A 87 10.98 0.91 -26.88
C VAL A 87 10.02 1.91 -27.50
N LEU A 88 8.72 1.67 -27.33
CA LEU A 88 7.71 2.66 -27.73
C LEU A 88 7.71 3.84 -26.77
N ARG A 89 7.78 3.56 -25.46
CA ARG A 89 7.72 4.56 -24.39
C ARG A 89 8.53 4.14 -23.17
N LYS A 90 8.99 5.12 -22.40
CA LYS A 90 9.65 4.95 -21.09
C LYS A 90 8.95 5.84 -20.06
N LYS A 91 8.85 5.35 -18.83
CA LYS A 91 8.42 6.16 -17.67
C LYS A 91 9.34 5.92 -16.50
N THR A 92 9.66 6.98 -15.76
CA THR A 92 10.37 6.91 -14.50
C THR A 92 9.39 6.56 -13.40
N VAL A 93 9.65 5.49 -12.65
CA VAL A 93 8.80 5.03 -11.55
C VAL A 93 9.61 4.99 -10.27
N VAL A 94 9.06 5.55 -9.20
CA VAL A 94 9.63 5.48 -7.84
C VAL A 94 8.67 4.73 -6.94
N PHE A 95 9.10 3.61 -6.38
CA PHE A 95 8.32 2.86 -5.39
C PHE A 95 8.66 3.32 -3.98
N LEU A 96 7.64 3.68 -3.20
CA LEU A 96 7.69 3.88 -1.76
C LEU A 96 6.90 2.78 -1.05
N ARG A 97 7.53 2.00 -0.18
CA ARG A 97 6.78 1.03 0.65
C ARG A 97 6.19 1.73 1.87
N HIS A 98 4.94 1.41 2.17
CA HIS A 98 4.26 1.84 3.39
C HIS A 98 5.05 1.54 4.69
N GLY A 99 4.82 2.33 5.73
CA GLY A 99 5.28 2.07 7.10
C GLY A 99 4.59 0.86 7.75
N GLU A 100 5.10 0.37 8.87
CA GLU A 100 4.48 -0.73 9.62
C GLU A 100 3.01 -0.42 9.99
N SER A 101 2.10 -1.37 9.79
CA SER A 101 0.70 -1.21 10.20
C SER A 101 0.42 -1.78 11.59
N THR A 102 -0.73 -1.44 12.18
CA THR A 102 -1.21 -2.04 13.44
C THR A 102 -1.35 -3.57 13.34
N TRP A 103 -1.77 -4.09 12.18
CA TRP A 103 -1.76 -5.53 11.90
C TRP A 103 -0.35 -6.11 11.97
N ASN A 104 0.64 -5.43 11.38
CA ASN A 104 2.03 -5.89 11.41
C ASN A 104 2.60 -5.84 12.83
N ASP A 105 2.31 -4.79 13.59
CA ASP A 105 2.74 -4.66 14.97
C ASP A 105 2.17 -5.78 15.85
N THR A 106 0.94 -6.24 15.60
CA THR A 106 0.38 -7.38 16.35
C THR A 106 0.95 -8.73 15.88
N PHE A 107 0.96 -9.00 14.58
CA PHE A 107 1.16 -10.37 14.08
C PHE A 107 2.56 -10.67 13.52
N ASN A 108 3.39 -9.67 13.25
CA ASN A 108 4.69 -9.87 12.64
C ASN A 108 5.82 -9.51 13.59
N LYS A 109 6.75 -10.43 13.84
CA LYS A 109 7.98 -10.14 14.62
C LYS A 109 8.67 -8.85 14.18
N GLY A 110 8.81 -8.64 12.86
CA GLY A 110 9.57 -7.52 12.30
C GLY A 110 11.02 -7.56 12.81
N ASP A 111 11.54 -6.39 13.19
CA ASP A 111 12.91 -6.22 13.71
C ASP A 111 13.02 -6.53 15.22
N ARG A 112 11.91 -6.89 15.88
CA ARG A 112 11.90 -7.15 17.32
C ARG A 112 12.68 -8.43 17.65
N LYS A 113 13.35 -8.44 18.80
CA LYS A 113 13.94 -9.67 19.35
C LYS A 113 12.84 -10.72 19.56
N MET A 114 13.16 -12.00 19.33
CA MET A 114 12.17 -13.08 19.40
C MET A 114 11.48 -13.15 20.77
N SER A 115 12.23 -12.98 21.86
CA SER A 115 11.69 -12.95 23.22
C SER A 115 10.70 -11.81 23.42
N SER A 116 11.05 -10.59 22.98
CA SER A 116 10.17 -9.42 23.05
C SER A 116 8.88 -9.62 22.24
N PHE A 117 8.98 -10.23 21.06
CA PHE A 117 7.79 -10.55 20.25
C PHE A 117 6.89 -11.57 20.96
N VAL A 118 7.43 -12.68 21.45
CA VAL A 118 6.64 -13.72 22.11
C VAL A 118 5.97 -13.20 23.39
N LEU A 119 6.69 -12.41 24.20
CA LEU A 119 6.13 -11.79 25.41
C LEU A 119 5.06 -10.75 25.10
N GLY A 120 5.23 -9.99 24.01
CA GLY A 120 4.29 -8.96 23.57
C GLY A 120 3.09 -9.48 22.75
N PHE A 121 3.18 -10.70 22.20
CA PHE A 121 2.17 -11.21 21.26
C PHE A 121 0.80 -11.39 21.90
N ILE A 122 0.73 -12.06 23.06
CA ILE A 122 -0.55 -12.29 23.76
C ILE A 122 -1.17 -10.97 24.26
N PRO A 123 -0.43 -10.08 24.95
CA PRO A 123 -0.95 -8.75 25.28
C PRO A 123 -1.38 -7.93 24.06
N GLY A 124 -0.64 -8.01 22.95
CA GLY A 124 -0.98 -7.34 21.70
C GLY A 124 -2.29 -7.86 21.07
N ILE A 125 -2.55 -9.16 21.14
CA ILE A 125 -3.84 -9.73 20.74
C ILE A 125 -4.97 -9.18 21.61
N PHE A 126 -4.81 -9.16 22.93
CA PHE A 126 -5.85 -8.62 23.81
C PHE A 126 -6.10 -7.13 23.55
N HIS A 127 -5.03 -6.34 23.37
CA HIS A 127 -5.13 -4.93 23.05
C HIS A 127 -5.85 -4.71 21.71
N SER A 128 -5.44 -5.41 20.65
CA SER A 128 -6.07 -5.30 19.32
C SER A 128 -7.55 -5.71 19.32
N LEU A 129 -7.92 -6.79 20.02
CA LEU A 129 -9.30 -7.22 20.17
C LEU A 129 -10.13 -6.22 20.97
N ALA A 130 -9.58 -5.70 22.07
CA ALA A 130 -10.25 -4.69 22.89
C ALA A 130 -10.47 -3.38 22.10
N THR A 131 -9.50 -2.96 21.29
CA THR A 131 -9.61 -1.78 20.43
C THR A 131 -10.64 -1.99 19.32
N GLU A 132 -10.66 -3.14 18.66
CA GLU A 132 -11.69 -3.45 17.65
C GLU A 132 -13.09 -3.52 18.27
N TRP A 133 -13.21 -4.11 19.46
CA TRP A 133 -14.46 -4.12 20.22
C TRP A 133 -14.90 -2.70 20.61
N TYR A 134 -13.96 -1.85 21.04
CA TYR A 134 -14.21 -0.45 21.33
C TYR A 134 -14.78 0.30 20.11
N PHE A 135 -14.21 0.12 18.92
CA PHE A 135 -14.75 0.71 17.69
C PHE A 135 -16.17 0.25 17.40
N LEU A 136 -16.46 -1.04 17.57
CA LEU A 136 -17.80 -1.59 17.41
C LEU A 136 -18.81 -0.95 18.38
N VAL A 137 -18.50 -0.92 19.68
CA VAL A 137 -19.44 -0.41 20.69
C VAL A 137 -19.66 1.10 20.62
N ARG A 138 -18.68 1.84 20.08
CA ARG A 138 -18.78 3.29 19.82
C ARG A 138 -19.46 3.63 18.50
N GLY A 139 -19.78 2.63 17.67
CA GLY A 139 -20.37 2.86 16.34
C GLY A 139 -19.39 3.46 15.32
N MET A 140 -18.08 3.28 15.52
CA MET A 140 -17.03 3.72 14.60
C MET A 140 -16.84 2.66 13.51
N SER A 141 -17.71 2.68 12.50
CA SER A 141 -17.74 1.66 11.44
C SER A 141 -16.54 1.68 10.50
N ASP A 142 -15.93 2.84 10.38
CA ASP A 142 -14.80 3.17 9.52
C ASP A 142 -13.43 2.95 10.19
N GLU A 143 -13.40 2.78 11.51
CA GLU A 143 -12.17 2.47 12.23
C GLU A 143 -11.92 0.98 12.34
N SER A 144 -10.68 0.52 12.19
CA SER A 144 -10.36 -0.87 12.47
C SER A 144 -8.88 -1.04 12.79
N TRP A 145 -8.59 -1.94 13.73
CA TRP A 145 -7.24 -2.40 13.99
C TRP A 145 -6.78 -3.41 12.93
N PHE A 146 -7.69 -4.24 12.43
CA PHE A 146 -7.39 -5.41 11.61
C PHE A 146 -7.62 -5.20 10.11
N PHE A 147 -8.76 -4.61 9.74
CA PHE A 147 -9.15 -4.40 8.35
C PHE A 147 -8.61 -3.08 7.85
N ASP A 148 -8.08 -3.07 6.61
CA ASP A 148 -7.40 -1.91 6.05
C ASP A 148 -6.50 -1.21 7.08
N SER A 149 -5.69 -2.01 7.79
CA SER A 149 -5.09 -1.62 9.06
C SER A 149 -4.25 -0.35 8.88
N PRO A 150 -4.43 0.68 9.73
CA PRO A 150 -3.70 1.92 9.61
C PRO A 150 -2.23 1.78 10.06
N LEU A 151 -1.45 2.85 9.96
CA LEU A 151 -0.05 2.84 10.42
C LEU A 151 0.03 2.64 11.93
N SER A 152 1.01 1.85 12.38
CA SER A 152 1.40 1.83 13.80
C SER A 152 2.21 3.09 14.13
N ALA A 153 2.46 3.35 15.42
CA ALA A 153 3.35 4.44 15.82
C ALA A 153 4.76 4.31 15.19
N LYS A 154 5.28 3.07 15.08
CA LYS A 154 6.54 2.80 14.37
C LYS A 154 6.40 3.09 12.87
N GLY A 155 5.28 2.73 12.25
CA GLY A 155 5.01 3.03 10.84
C GLY A 155 4.95 4.53 10.53
N ILE A 156 4.37 5.32 11.42
CA ILE A 156 4.39 6.79 11.34
C ILE A 156 5.84 7.28 11.37
N GLY A 157 6.64 6.85 12.34
CA GLY A 157 8.06 7.21 12.43
C GLY A 157 8.88 6.78 11.20
N GLN A 158 8.53 5.66 10.56
CA GLN A 158 9.15 5.24 9.30
C GLN A 158 8.80 6.19 8.14
N ALA A 159 7.54 6.63 8.03
CA ALA A 159 7.11 7.59 7.03
C ALA A 159 7.74 8.99 7.26
N GLU A 160 7.83 9.42 8.53
CA GLU A 160 8.54 10.64 8.90
C GLU A 160 10.05 10.56 8.59
N GLY A 161 10.64 9.36 8.70
CA GLY A 161 12.02 9.10 8.27
C GLY A 161 12.22 9.35 6.77
N VAL A 162 11.26 8.98 5.93
CA VAL A 162 11.29 9.30 4.49
C VAL A 162 11.17 10.80 4.27
N ALA A 163 10.23 11.48 4.94
CA ALA A 163 10.09 12.93 4.85
C ALA A 163 11.40 13.64 5.22
N ARG A 164 12.03 13.20 6.32
CA ARG A 164 13.32 13.72 6.77
C ARG A 164 14.42 13.49 5.74
N PHE A 165 14.52 12.28 5.20
CA PHE A 165 15.48 11.95 4.15
C PHE A 165 15.32 12.86 2.94
N LEU A 166 14.09 13.06 2.45
CA LEU A 166 13.81 13.92 1.30
C LEU A 166 14.15 15.39 1.60
N ARG A 167 13.88 15.88 2.81
CA ARG A 167 14.21 17.26 3.19
C ARG A 167 15.71 17.50 3.33
N GLU A 168 16.43 16.57 3.97
CA GLU A 168 17.83 16.77 4.37
C GLU A 168 18.84 16.33 3.33
N THR A 169 18.46 15.45 2.39
CA THR A 169 19.37 14.93 1.37
C THR A 169 19.52 15.94 0.25
N ASP A 170 20.73 16.49 0.13
CA ASP A 170 21.08 17.40 -0.95
C ASP A 170 21.51 16.60 -2.20
N ALA A 171 20.87 16.89 -3.32
CA ALA A 171 21.11 16.23 -4.59
C ALA A 171 22.57 16.43 -5.08
N GLN A 172 23.27 17.46 -4.62
CA GLN A 172 24.66 17.73 -5.02
C GLN A 172 25.66 16.65 -4.57
N TYR A 173 25.35 15.93 -3.49
CA TYR A 173 26.19 14.85 -2.96
C TYR A 173 25.71 13.45 -3.40
N ALA A 174 24.60 13.38 -4.13
CA ALA A 174 24.05 12.16 -4.65
C ALA A 174 24.71 11.81 -6.00
N THR A 175 24.68 10.54 -6.40
CA THR A 175 25.05 10.19 -7.77
C THR A 175 24.12 10.91 -8.76
N PRO A 176 24.53 11.21 -10.01
CA PRO A 176 23.67 11.90 -10.97
C PRO A 176 22.30 11.26 -11.16
N ARG A 177 22.22 9.93 -10.99
CA ARG A 177 20.98 9.17 -11.08
C ARG A 177 20.10 9.35 -9.85
N GLU A 178 20.66 9.24 -8.65
CA GLU A 178 19.93 9.50 -7.40
C GLU A 178 19.45 10.95 -7.34
N ALA A 179 20.31 11.91 -7.72
CA ALA A 179 19.97 13.33 -7.81
C ALA A 179 18.75 13.56 -8.69
N LYS A 180 18.69 12.91 -9.87
CA LYS A 180 17.53 12.95 -10.77
C LYS A 180 16.26 12.42 -10.10
N PHE A 181 16.33 11.29 -9.39
CA PHE A 181 15.14 10.78 -8.70
C PHE A 181 14.70 11.68 -7.54
N LEU A 182 15.66 12.23 -6.79
CA LEU A 182 15.40 13.10 -5.65
C LEU A 182 14.71 14.40 -6.08
N SER A 183 15.23 15.07 -7.11
CA SER A 183 14.62 16.31 -7.63
C SER A 183 13.20 16.06 -8.14
N LEU A 184 12.99 14.95 -8.87
CA LEU A 184 11.67 14.52 -9.35
C LEU A 184 10.68 14.31 -8.20
N VAL A 185 11.07 13.54 -7.18
CA VAL A 185 10.18 13.22 -6.05
C VAL A 185 9.85 14.48 -5.24
N LYS A 186 10.84 15.34 -4.98
CA LYS A 186 10.65 16.61 -4.26
C LYS A 186 9.79 17.64 -5.00
N GLY A 187 9.59 17.46 -6.31
CA GLY A 187 8.89 18.42 -7.14
C GLY A 187 9.72 19.68 -7.40
N GLU A 188 11.05 19.56 -7.39
CA GLU A 188 11.94 20.67 -7.70
C GLU A 188 11.80 21.06 -9.17
N LYS A 189 11.66 22.36 -9.44
CA LYS A 189 11.57 22.89 -10.81
C LYS A 189 12.93 22.76 -11.50
N SER A 190 12.98 22.04 -12.60
CA SER A 190 14.13 22.08 -13.51
C SER A 190 14.12 23.41 -14.26
N GLU A 191 15.28 24.03 -14.50
CA GLU A 191 15.37 25.26 -15.30
C GLU A 191 14.87 25.07 -16.74
N LYS A 192 14.70 23.82 -17.20
CA LYS A 192 14.21 23.44 -18.53
C LYS A 192 12.78 22.89 -18.54
N ASN A 193 11.91 23.30 -17.60
CA ASN A 193 10.54 22.77 -17.43
C ASN A 193 9.74 22.69 -18.74
N GLU A 194 9.80 21.53 -19.39
CA GLU A 194 8.79 21.10 -20.35
C GLU A 194 7.62 20.51 -19.54
N ALA A 195 6.39 20.76 -20.00
CA ALA A 195 5.19 20.18 -19.41
C ALA A 195 5.29 18.64 -19.45
N GLY A 196 5.59 18.02 -18.31
CA GLY A 196 5.84 16.57 -18.22
C GLY A 196 6.96 16.14 -17.26
N GLU A 197 7.70 17.08 -16.65
CA GLU A 197 8.79 16.73 -15.71
C GLU A 197 8.32 16.46 -14.27
N MET A 198 7.16 17.01 -13.85
CA MET A 198 6.67 16.83 -12.49
C MET A 198 6.27 15.37 -12.20
N CYS A 199 6.69 14.85 -11.05
CA CYS A 199 6.40 13.48 -10.65
C CYS A 199 5.00 13.35 -10.06
N VAL A 200 4.10 12.62 -10.71
CA VAL A 200 2.73 12.40 -10.19
C VAL A 200 2.76 11.47 -8.97
N LEU A 201 2.05 11.87 -7.91
CA LEU A 201 1.95 11.09 -6.68
C LEU A 201 0.79 10.11 -6.78
N VAL A 202 1.08 8.84 -6.52
CA VAL A 202 0.11 7.76 -6.59
C VAL A 202 0.23 6.90 -5.33
N SER A 203 -0.90 6.46 -4.79
CA SER A 203 -0.94 5.53 -3.67
C SER A 203 -1.90 4.38 -3.95
N SER A 204 -1.64 3.23 -3.33
CA SER A 204 -2.68 2.23 -3.18
C SER A 204 -3.85 2.78 -2.36
N ASN A 205 -5.01 2.15 -2.49
CA ASN A 205 -6.22 2.47 -1.74
C ASN A 205 -6.26 1.90 -0.32
N LEU A 206 -5.14 1.43 0.23
CA LEU A 206 -5.05 0.97 1.62
C LEU A 206 -4.52 2.08 2.50
N ARG A 207 -5.18 2.36 3.62
CA ARG A 207 -4.93 3.53 4.49
C ARG A 207 -3.46 3.66 4.86
N ARG A 208 -2.79 2.57 5.23
CA ARG A 208 -1.34 2.60 5.56
C ARG A 208 -0.44 3.14 4.44
N ALA A 209 -0.77 2.87 3.17
CA ALA A 209 0.00 3.40 2.05
C ALA A 209 -0.30 4.88 1.85
N ILE A 210 -1.57 5.26 1.90
CA ILE A 210 -2.01 6.65 1.76
C ILE A 210 -1.40 7.52 2.87
N SER A 211 -1.52 7.13 4.14
CA SER A 211 -0.91 7.85 5.27
C SER A 211 0.61 7.93 5.12
N THR A 212 1.27 6.87 4.63
CA THR A 212 2.73 6.91 4.38
C THR A 212 3.06 7.96 3.33
N CYS A 213 2.33 7.99 2.21
CA CYS A 213 2.53 8.96 1.14
C CYS A 213 2.30 10.39 1.64
N ALA A 214 1.19 10.61 2.35
CA ALA A 214 0.83 11.91 2.92
C ALA A 214 1.88 12.43 3.92
N ILE A 215 2.41 11.56 4.79
CA ILE A 215 3.46 11.94 5.75
C ILE A 215 4.80 12.18 5.02
N ALA A 216 5.21 11.26 4.15
CA ALA A 216 6.49 11.33 3.44
C ALA A 216 6.58 12.56 2.52
N MET A 217 5.47 12.92 1.88
CA MET A 217 5.41 14.02 0.90
C MET A 217 4.84 15.31 1.49
N LYS A 218 4.69 15.41 2.83
CA LYS A 218 4.08 16.56 3.48
C LYS A 218 4.71 17.89 3.06
N ASP A 219 6.04 17.99 3.08
CA ASP A 219 6.76 19.23 2.73
C ASP A 219 6.52 19.66 1.27
N ARG A 220 6.22 18.73 0.37
CA ARG A 220 5.83 19.01 -1.03
C ARG A 220 4.36 19.41 -1.12
N LEU A 221 3.47 18.65 -0.49
CA LEU A 221 2.03 18.90 -0.50
C LEU A 221 1.67 20.23 0.21
N ASP A 222 2.45 20.65 1.20
CA ASP A 222 2.26 21.94 1.87
C ASP A 222 2.53 23.14 0.96
N GLN A 223 3.22 22.95 -0.17
CA GLN A 223 3.42 23.99 -1.20
C GLN A 223 2.15 24.28 -2.01
N LYS A 224 1.10 23.43 -1.91
CA LYS A 224 -0.18 23.59 -2.60
C LYS A 224 -0.05 23.82 -4.10
N ILE A 225 0.86 23.08 -4.73
CA ILE A 225 1.03 23.11 -6.19
C ILE A 225 -0.30 22.66 -6.84
N PRO A 226 -0.93 23.47 -7.71
CA PRO A 226 -2.17 23.09 -8.36
C PRO A 226 -2.05 21.77 -9.12
N GLY A 227 -2.99 20.84 -8.87
CA GLY A 227 -2.98 19.52 -9.49
C GLY A 227 -2.03 18.49 -8.85
N ASP A 228 -1.27 18.86 -7.81
CA ASP A 228 -0.34 17.96 -7.11
C ASP A 228 -1.03 17.08 -6.06
N ASN A 229 -2.09 16.39 -6.49
CA ASN A 229 -2.88 15.52 -5.63
C ASN A 229 -2.29 14.10 -5.60
N ILE A 230 -2.57 13.36 -4.51
CA ILE A 230 -2.30 11.92 -4.45
C ILE A 230 -3.42 11.18 -5.18
N ILE A 231 -3.11 10.58 -6.33
CA ILE A 231 -4.05 9.74 -7.08
C ILE A 231 -4.15 8.36 -6.42
N ILE A 232 -5.37 7.90 -6.18
CA ILE A 232 -5.64 6.66 -5.44
C ILE A 232 -5.99 5.53 -6.41
N LEU A 233 -5.19 4.46 -6.38
CA LEU A 233 -5.33 3.29 -7.27
C LEU A 233 -5.59 2.00 -6.51
N GLN A 234 -6.59 1.25 -6.92
CA GLN A 234 -6.77 -0.14 -6.46
C GLN A 234 -5.72 -1.09 -7.07
N GLU A 235 -5.11 -0.73 -8.19
CA GLU A 235 -4.15 -1.55 -8.93
C GLU A 235 -2.86 -1.78 -8.12
N LEU A 236 -2.56 -0.88 -7.18
CA LEU A 236 -1.43 -1.00 -6.25
C LEU A 236 -1.79 -1.76 -4.95
N GLN A 237 -3.03 -2.24 -4.79
CA GLN A 237 -3.47 -2.94 -3.58
C GLN A 237 -2.70 -4.26 -3.38
N GLU A 238 -2.22 -4.49 -2.15
CA GLU A 238 -1.36 -5.63 -1.79
C GLU A 238 -1.91 -6.97 -2.31
N ALA A 239 -1.03 -7.82 -2.85
CA ALA A 239 -1.40 -9.17 -3.27
C ALA A 239 -1.42 -10.11 -2.06
N SER A 240 -2.49 -10.01 -1.27
CA SER A 240 -2.71 -10.80 -0.06
C SER A 240 -4.17 -11.07 0.26
N ILE A 241 -4.44 -12.24 0.83
CA ILE A 241 -5.76 -12.65 1.32
C ILE A 241 -6.03 -12.22 2.76
N ASN A 242 -5.03 -11.63 3.43
CA ASN A 242 -5.16 -11.21 4.82
C ASN A 242 -6.18 -10.05 4.96
N PRO A 243 -6.83 -9.92 6.13
CA PRO A 243 -7.75 -8.83 6.42
C PRO A 243 -7.18 -7.43 6.22
N ASP A 244 -5.92 -7.23 6.59
CA ASP A 244 -5.23 -5.95 6.44
C ASP A 244 -5.05 -5.52 4.97
N ALA A 245 -5.22 -6.43 4.03
CA ALA A 245 -5.12 -6.17 2.60
C ALA A 245 -6.48 -5.91 1.93
N GLN A 246 -7.57 -5.82 2.68
CA GLN A 246 -8.89 -5.40 2.17
C GLN A 246 -9.06 -3.90 2.42
N SER A 247 -9.38 -3.13 1.38
CA SER A 247 -9.66 -1.69 1.53
C SER A 247 -11.07 -1.49 2.07
N ILE A 248 -11.22 -0.55 2.99
CA ILE A 248 -12.53 -0.07 3.45
C ILE A 248 -12.94 1.24 2.76
N THR A 249 -12.05 1.84 1.97
CA THR A 249 -12.35 3.05 1.20
C THR A 249 -13.34 2.69 0.09
N PRO A 250 -14.52 3.35 0.02
CA PRO A 250 -15.50 3.06 -1.02
C PRO A 250 -15.00 3.47 -2.41
N ALA A 251 -15.60 2.88 -3.44
CA ALA A 251 -15.26 3.19 -4.82
C ALA A 251 -15.72 4.61 -5.17
N PHE A 252 -14.84 5.42 -5.77
CA PHE A 252 -15.11 6.78 -6.26
C PHE A 252 -15.58 7.79 -5.20
N GLU A 253 -15.49 7.42 -3.92
CA GLU A 253 -15.88 8.28 -2.80
C GLU A 253 -14.65 8.84 -2.09
N LYS A 254 -14.90 9.64 -1.07
CA LYS A 254 -13.85 10.22 -0.23
C LYS A 254 -13.09 9.13 0.53
N LEU A 255 -11.82 9.41 0.77
CA LEU A 255 -10.97 8.55 1.58
C LEU A 255 -11.48 8.45 3.02
N VAL A 256 -11.32 7.26 3.58
CA VAL A 256 -11.63 6.98 4.98
C VAL A 256 -10.36 7.15 5.80
N THR A 257 -10.39 8.06 6.78
CA THR A 257 -9.27 8.29 7.70
C THR A 257 -9.18 7.19 8.77
N SER A 258 -8.17 7.28 9.62
CA SER A 258 -8.01 6.36 10.76
C SER A 258 -7.70 7.10 12.07
N PHE A 259 -7.91 6.39 13.17
CA PHE A 259 -7.63 6.87 14.53
C PHE A 259 -6.16 7.21 14.78
N THR A 260 -5.24 6.74 13.92
CA THR A 260 -3.80 7.03 14.03
C THR A 260 -3.37 8.22 13.19
N ASP A 261 -4.23 8.71 12.28
CA ASP A 261 -3.90 9.82 11.40
C ASP A 261 -3.92 11.15 12.18
N SER A 262 -2.88 11.96 11.99
CA SER A 262 -2.86 13.33 12.50
C SER A 262 -3.83 14.23 11.73
N GLU A 263 -4.21 15.38 12.31
CA GLU A 263 -5.07 16.36 11.62
C GLU A 263 -4.49 16.84 10.29
N ALA A 264 -3.16 16.92 10.18
CA ALA A 264 -2.49 17.24 8.91
C ALA A 264 -2.74 16.15 7.85
N VAL A 265 -2.62 14.87 8.22
CA VAL A 265 -2.89 13.75 7.31
C VAL A 265 -4.37 13.71 6.92
N LYS A 266 -5.29 13.90 7.88
CA LYS A 266 -6.74 13.99 7.60
C LYS A 266 -7.07 15.13 6.64
N SER A 267 -6.39 16.27 6.78
CA SER A 267 -6.54 17.39 5.84
C SER A 267 -6.05 17.05 4.43
N ILE A 268 -4.91 16.34 4.32
CA ILE A 268 -4.41 15.84 3.02
C ILE A 268 -5.44 14.88 2.38
N TYR A 269 -6.03 13.97 3.16
CA TYR A 269 -7.09 13.06 2.67
C TYR A 269 -8.31 13.82 2.15
N ALA A 270 -8.69 14.91 2.81
CA ALA A 270 -9.88 15.65 2.42
C ALA A 270 -9.66 16.53 1.18
N ASN A 271 -8.46 17.10 1.04
CA ASN A 271 -8.21 18.23 0.15
C ASN A 271 -7.17 17.98 -0.94
N GLN A 272 -6.35 16.91 -0.83
CA GLN A 272 -5.20 16.67 -1.70
C GLN A 272 -5.08 15.21 -2.12
N SER A 273 -6.22 14.53 -2.26
CA SER A 273 -6.31 13.20 -2.83
C SER A 273 -7.35 13.15 -3.92
N ASP A 274 -7.05 12.42 -4.99
CA ASP A 274 -7.96 12.19 -6.11
C ASP A 274 -8.39 10.71 -6.13
N THR A 275 -9.68 10.48 -5.90
CA THR A 275 -10.31 9.15 -5.89
C THR A 275 -11.16 8.88 -7.14
N SER A 276 -11.09 9.74 -8.17
CA SER A 276 -11.92 9.67 -9.38
C SER A 276 -11.78 8.35 -10.16
N ILE A 277 -10.65 7.65 -10.00
CA ILE A 277 -10.38 6.34 -10.63
C ILE A 277 -10.22 5.20 -9.62
N ASN A 278 -10.45 5.46 -8.33
CA ASN A 278 -10.43 4.44 -7.29
C ASN A 278 -11.69 3.58 -7.36
N LYS A 279 -11.58 2.36 -7.91
CA LYS A 279 -12.70 1.41 -8.02
C LYS A 279 -12.99 0.63 -6.72
N GLY A 280 -12.37 1.00 -5.60
CA GLY A 280 -12.59 0.39 -4.29
C GLY A 280 -11.85 -0.92 -4.09
N ASN A 281 -12.37 -1.79 -3.22
CA ASN A 281 -11.68 -3.01 -2.82
C ASN A 281 -11.61 -4.05 -3.95
N LYS A 282 -10.48 -4.74 -4.07
CA LYS A 282 -10.27 -5.85 -5.03
C LYS A 282 -11.30 -6.97 -4.88
N GLY A 283 -11.77 -7.49 -6.03
CA GLY A 283 -12.70 -8.61 -6.09
C GLY A 283 -12.06 -10.00 -5.90
N ILE A 284 -12.87 -11.00 -5.56
CA ILE A 284 -12.45 -12.40 -5.32
C ILE A 284 -11.78 -13.05 -6.55
N LYS A 285 -12.19 -12.63 -7.75
CA LYS A 285 -11.64 -13.14 -9.02
C LYS A 285 -10.35 -12.43 -9.44
N SER A 286 -9.97 -11.34 -8.77
CA SER A 286 -8.74 -10.61 -9.04
C SER A 286 -7.52 -11.34 -8.47
N ASN A 287 -6.34 -11.11 -9.05
CA ASN A 287 -5.06 -11.50 -8.47
C ASN A 287 -4.00 -10.41 -8.66
N GLY A 288 -2.84 -10.60 -8.02
CA GLY A 288 -1.73 -9.64 -8.10
C GLY A 288 -1.26 -9.36 -9.54
N LEU A 289 -1.17 -10.38 -10.41
CA LEU A 289 -0.72 -10.20 -11.79
C LEU A 289 -1.66 -9.31 -12.60
N GLN A 290 -2.97 -9.56 -12.53
CA GLN A 290 -3.97 -8.74 -13.24
C GLN A 290 -3.90 -7.28 -12.80
N ARG A 291 -3.64 -7.01 -11.52
CA ARG A 291 -3.49 -5.65 -11.01
C ARG A 291 -2.18 -5.00 -11.44
N MET A 292 -1.09 -5.76 -11.52
CA MET A 292 0.18 -5.28 -12.08
C MET A 292 0.06 -4.93 -13.57
N GLU A 293 -0.61 -5.77 -14.36
CA GLU A 293 -0.90 -5.50 -15.77
C GLU A 293 -1.79 -4.27 -15.94
N ALA A 294 -2.88 -4.19 -15.15
CA ALA A 294 -3.76 -3.03 -15.16
C ALA A 294 -3.02 -1.73 -14.76
N PHE A 295 -2.11 -1.79 -13.79
CA PHE A 295 -1.25 -0.67 -13.43
C PHE A 295 -0.35 -0.24 -14.60
N CYS A 296 0.35 -1.17 -15.24
CA CYS A 296 1.20 -0.86 -16.40
C CYS A 296 0.39 -0.25 -17.55
N ASN A 297 -0.76 -0.84 -17.88
CA ASN A 297 -1.64 -0.33 -18.94
C ASN A 297 -2.14 1.08 -18.61
N LEU A 298 -2.49 1.34 -17.35
CA LEU A 298 -2.89 2.68 -16.91
C LEU A 298 -1.74 3.69 -17.00
N LEU A 299 -0.52 3.28 -16.64
CA LEU A 299 0.65 4.14 -16.79
C LEU A 299 0.93 4.50 -18.25
N PHE A 300 0.74 3.58 -19.19
CA PHE A 300 1.06 3.80 -20.61
C PHE A 300 -0.13 4.14 -21.50
N ALA A 301 -1.32 4.29 -20.91
CA ALA A 301 -2.52 4.74 -21.59
C ALA A 301 -2.23 6.03 -22.38
N THR A 302 -2.55 6.03 -23.67
CA THR A 302 -2.66 7.24 -24.47
C THR A 302 -4.07 7.80 -24.36
N ASP A 303 -4.26 9.08 -24.69
CA ASP A 303 -5.57 9.72 -24.91
C ASP A 303 -6.52 8.73 -25.61
N GLY A 304 -7.38 8.05 -24.84
CA GLY A 304 -8.14 6.89 -25.33
C GLY A 304 -8.26 5.68 -24.40
N TYR A 305 -7.69 5.65 -23.19
CA TYR A 305 -8.27 4.75 -22.17
C TYR A 305 -9.72 5.20 -21.99
N GLU A 306 -10.69 4.33 -22.30
CA GLU A 306 -12.12 4.65 -22.27
C GLU A 306 -12.38 5.55 -21.07
N SER A 307 -12.57 6.84 -21.36
CA SER A 307 -12.72 7.81 -20.30
C SER A 307 -13.91 7.33 -19.49
N VAL A 308 -13.70 7.18 -18.18
CA VAL A 308 -14.80 7.34 -17.26
C VAL A 308 -15.22 8.79 -17.50
N LYS A 309 -16.10 8.99 -18.49
CA LYS A 309 -16.49 10.31 -18.97
C LYS A 309 -16.99 11.05 -17.76
N GLY A 310 -16.26 12.09 -17.36
CA GLY A 310 -16.82 13.10 -16.49
C GLY A 310 -18.07 13.64 -17.19
N ASN A 311 -19.09 14.00 -16.41
CA ASN A 311 -20.30 14.64 -16.95
C ASN A 311 -20.00 15.99 -17.63
N ASP A 312 -18.79 16.53 -17.43
CA ASP A 312 -18.32 17.80 -17.98
C ASP A 312 -17.18 17.50 -18.97
N GLY A 313 -17.40 17.75 -20.26
CA GLY A 313 -16.59 17.28 -21.40
C GLY A 313 -15.14 17.82 -21.53
N ASP A 314 -14.41 17.99 -20.43
CA ASP A 314 -12.97 18.23 -20.38
C ASP A 314 -12.24 17.06 -19.69
N ASP A 315 -11.84 16.05 -20.48
CA ASP A 315 -11.14 14.84 -20.03
C ASP A 315 -9.65 15.11 -19.68
N SER A 316 -9.13 16.33 -19.87
CA SER A 316 -7.70 16.66 -19.68
C SER A 316 -7.27 16.65 -18.20
N ASN A 317 -8.20 16.86 -17.27
CA ASN A 317 -7.96 16.90 -15.82
C ASN A 317 -8.37 15.59 -15.11
N ASN A 318 -8.74 14.55 -15.84
CA ASN A 318 -9.03 13.24 -15.25
C ASN A 318 -7.74 12.56 -14.77
N ALA A 319 -7.75 11.95 -13.58
CA ALA A 319 -6.63 11.20 -13.01
C ALA A 319 -6.02 10.16 -13.97
N ALA A 320 -6.84 9.49 -14.79
CA ALA A 320 -6.35 8.54 -15.80
C ALA A 320 -5.51 9.23 -16.89
N THR A 321 -5.98 10.38 -17.37
CA THR A 321 -5.29 11.21 -18.36
C THR A 321 -4.00 11.79 -17.79
N ILE A 322 -4.06 12.33 -16.57
CA ILE A 322 -2.89 12.86 -15.85
C ILE A 322 -1.81 11.78 -15.73
N LEU A 323 -2.19 10.57 -15.32
CA LEU A 323 -1.26 9.46 -15.15
C LEU A 323 -0.72 8.92 -16.48
N GLY A 324 -1.57 8.82 -17.50
CA GLY A 324 -1.18 8.43 -18.86
C GLY A 324 -0.19 9.40 -19.50
N ASN A 325 -0.30 10.70 -19.19
CA ASN A 325 0.58 11.75 -19.71
C ASN A 325 1.82 12.00 -18.84
N ALA A 326 1.86 11.51 -17.59
CA ALA A 326 3.00 11.70 -16.70
C ALA A 326 4.24 10.91 -17.12
N ASN A 327 5.40 11.55 -17.29
CA ASN A 327 6.65 10.83 -17.53
C ASN A 327 7.24 10.21 -16.26
N ASN A 328 6.90 10.77 -15.10
CA ASN A 328 7.47 10.43 -13.81
C ASN A 328 6.35 10.15 -12.81
N VAL A 329 6.42 9.02 -12.10
CA VAL A 329 5.37 8.60 -11.16
C VAL A 329 5.99 8.04 -9.89
N MET A 330 5.53 8.51 -8.73
CA MET A 330 5.88 7.94 -7.43
C MET A 330 4.69 7.13 -6.91
N CYS A 331 4.90 5.83 -6.69
CA CYS A 331 3.86 4.89 -6.28
C CYS A 331 4.11 4.42 -4.86
N THR A 332 3.19 4.73 -3.96
CA THR A 332 3.19 4.24 -2.58
C THR A 332 2.37 2.95 -2.48
N GLY A 333 2.99 1.87 -2.02
CA GLY A 333 2.40 0.54 -2.10
C GLY A 333 3.05 -0.46 -1.14
N HIS A 334 3.01 -1.74 -1.51
CA HIS A 334 3.20 -2.85 -0.56
C HIS A 334 4.27 -3.85 -0.98
N SER A 335 4.88 -4.49 0.02
CA SER A 335 6.05 -5.33 -0.19
C SER A 335 5.87 -6.52 -1.12
N TYR A 336 4.76 -7.25 -1.02
CA TYR A 336 4.60 -8.46 -1.81
C TYR A 336 4.25 -8.11 -3.25
N TRP A 337 3.38 -7.11 -3.45
CA TRP A 337 3.12 -6.51 -4.76
C TRP A 337 4.40 -5.99 -5.42
N PHE A 338 5.22 -5.18 -4.75
CA PHE A 338 6.46 -4.67 -5.33
C PHE A 338 7.46 -5.77 -5.68
N ARG A 339 7.65 -6.76 -4.78
CA ARG A 339 8.52 -7.89 -5.08
C ARG A 339 8.01 -8.71 -6.26
N ALA A 340 6.70 -8.94 -6.34
CA ALA A 340 6.08 -9.60 -7.48
C ALA A 340 6.28 -8.79 -8.77
N PHE A 341 6.16 -7.46 -8.70
CA PHE A 341 6.38 -6.57 -9.84
C PHE A 341 7.81 -6.70 -10.39
N PHE A 342 8.81 -6.65 -9.50
CA PHE A 342 10.21 -6.89 -9.89
C PHE A 342 10.44 -8.30 -10.46
N GLN A 343 9.81 -9.33 -9.88
CA GLN A 343 9.90 -10.70 -10.41
C GLN A 343 9.25 -10.86 -11.79
N THR A 344 8.19 -10.09 -12.06
CA THR A 344 7.43 -10.16 -13.31
C THR A 344 8.12 -9.39 -14.43
N TYR A 345 8.65 -8.20 -14.16
CA TYR A 345 9.07 -7.27 -15.21
C TYR A 345 10.59 -7.06 -15.32
N LEU A 346 11.42 -7.60 -14.42
CA LEU A 346 12.87 -7.65 -14.66
C LEU A 346 13.24 -8.86 -15.53
N PRO A 347 14.22 -8.73 -16.45
CA PRO A 347 14.81 -9.84 -17.21
C PRO A 347 15.22 -10.99 -16.29
N ARG A 348 14.97 -12.25 -16.66
CA ARG A 348 15.09 -13.37 -15.69
C ARG A 348 16.50 -13.59 -15.19
N ASP A 349 17.45 -13.46 -16.10
CA ASP A 349 18.89 -13.59 -15.88
C ASP A 349 19.46 -12.51 -14.94
N PHE A 350 18.84 -11.32 -14.91
CA PHE A 350 19.27 -10.22 -14.06
C PHE A 350 19.18 -10.58 -12.56
N GLN A 351 20.32 -10.68 -11.90
CA GLN A 351 20.40 -11.00 -10.47
C GLN A 351 20.35 -9.74 -9.64
N HIS A 352 19.29 -9.56 -8.86
CA HIS A 352 19.16 -8.46 -7.93
C HIS A 352 18.34 -8.86 -6.70
N ILE A 353 18.68 -8.26 -5.55
CA ILE A 353 18.05 -8.56 -4.25
C ILE A 353 16.55 -8.29 -4.24
N CYS A 354 16.06 -7.36 -5.09
CA CYS A 354 14.64 -7.03 -5.24
C CYS A 354 13.76 -8.20 -5.68
N LYS A 355 14.34 -9.23 -6.32
CA LYS A 355 13.60 -10.42 -6.73
C LYS A 355 13.39 -11.41 -5.58
N THR A 356 14.15 -11.31 -4.49
CA THR A 356 14.12 -12.30 -3.40
C THR A 356 13.65 -11.69 -2.08
N LYS A 357 14.08 -10.46 -1.78
CA LYS A 357 13.75 -9.73 -0.56
C LYS A 357 12.61 -8.74 -0.77
N LYS A 358 11.96 -8.39 0.34
CA LYS A 358 10.89 -7.39 0.36
C LYS A 358 11.55 -6.04 0.60
N LEU A 359 11.22 -5.02 -0.20
CA LEU A 359 11.59 -3.64 0.12
C LEU A 359 11.26 -3.33 1.57
N VAL A 360 12.12 -2.73 2.39
CA VAL A 360 11.84 -2.48 3.82
C VAL A 360 10.76 -1.41 3.99
N ASN A 361 10.10 -1.35 5.15
CA ASN A 361 9.08 -0.33 5.40
C ASN A 361 9.69 1.07 5.28
N GLY A 362 9.01 1.98 4.57
CA GLY A 362 9.56 3.30 4.23
C GLY A 362 10.63 3.28 3.14
N GLY A 363 10.95 2.13 2.56
CA GLY A 363 11.96 2.02 1.52
C GLY A 363 11.54 2.66 0.20
N LEU A 364 12.51 3.26 -0.49
CA LEU A 364 12.36 4.05 -1.70
C LEU A 364 13.30 3.54 -2.81
N VAL A 365 12.74 3.14 -3.96
CA VAL A 365 13.50 2.59 -5.11
C VAL A 365 12.99 3.18 -6.41
N GLY A 366 13.89 3.75 -7.20
CA GLY A 366 13.61 4.28 -8.53
C GLY A 366 14.03 3.34 -9.66
N PHE A 367 13.30 3.33 -10.77
CA PHE A 367 13.66 2.62 -12.00
C PHE A 367 12.92 3.21 -13.22
N THR A 368 13.32 2.79 -14.41
CA THR A 368 12.65 3.08 -15.67
C THR A 368 11.83 1.87 -16.09
N LEU A 369 10.54 2.08 -16.31
CA LEU A 369 9.64 1.10 -16.89
C LEU A 369 9.55 1.37 -18.41
N CYS A 370 9.76 0.33 -19.19
CA CYS A 370 9.74 0.35 -20.66
C CYS A 370 8.47 -0.33 -21.16
N HIS A 371 7.88 0.23 -22.22
CA HIS A 371 6.73 -0.32 -22.92
C HIS A 371 7.07 -0.56 -24.39
N THR A 372 6.64 -1.72 -24.92
CA THR A 372 6.71 -2.06 -26.34
C THR A 372 5.45 -2.81 -26.77
N LYS A 373 5.24 -2.91 -28.09
CA LYS A 373 4.14 -3.67 -28.68
C LYS A 373 4.74 -4.75 -29.57
N VAL A 374 4.37 -6.00 -29.33
CA VAL A 374 4.84 -7.14 -30.13
C VAL A 374 4.30 -6.99 -31.56
N LYS A 375 5.18 -7.05 -32.57
CA LYS A 375 4.81 -6.76 -33.97
C LYS A 375 3.78 -7.75 -34.52
N GLU A 376 3.90 -9.02 -34.15
CA GLU A 376 3.08 -10.11 -34.67
C GLU A 376 1.69 -10.16 -34.04
N THR A 377 1.59 -9.94 -32.73
CA THR A 377 0.33 -10.10 -31.97
C THR A 377 -0.33 -8.78 -31.62
N GLY A 378 0.41 -7.66 -31.68
CA GLY A 378 -0.04 -6.38 -31.16
C GLY A 378 -0.16 -6.33 -29.63
N GLU A 379 0.35 -7.33 -28.92
CA GLU A 379 0.27 -7.39 -27.46
C GLU A 379 1.21 -6.36 -26.80
N GLU A 380 0.72 -5.65 -25.79
CA GLU A 380 1.52 -4.73 -24.98
C GLU A 380 2.42 -5.50 -24.01
N LYS A 381 3.69 -5.15 -23.99
CA LYS A 381 4.70 -5.77 -23.13
C LYS A 381 5.48 -4.72 -22.37
N PHE A 382 5.83 -5.08 -21.14
CA PHE A 382 6.52 -4.20 -20.20
C PHE A 382 7.79 -4.85 -19.67
N MET A 383 8.80 -4.03 -19.43
CA MET A 383 10.05 -4.47 -18.81
C MET A 383 10.64 -3.33 -17.99
N ILE A 384 11.20 -3.65 -16.83
CA ILE A 384 12.04 -2.73 -16.08
C ILE A 384 13.43 -2.76 -16.72
N ASP A 385 13.95 -1.60 -17.13
CA ASP A 385 15.33 -1.48 -17.56
C ASP A 385 16.26 -1.77 -16.37
N PRO A 386 17.01 -2.89 -16.36
CA PRO A 386 17.84 -3.27 -15.22
C PRO A 386 18.90 -2.23 -14.89
N ALA A 387 19.41 -1.53 -15.90
CA ALA A 387 20.45 -0.54 -15.73
C ALA A 387 19.95 0.68 -14.96
N SER A 388 18.64 0.93 -14.92
CA SER A 388 18.02 2.10 -14.28
C SER A 388 17.71 1.92 -12.78
N LEU A 389 17.71 0.68 -12.28
CA LEU A 389 17.28 0.36 -10.92
C LEU A 389 18.21 1.00 -9.88
N THR A 390 17.63 1.78 -8.96
CA THR A 390 18.37 2.60 -7.99
C THR A 390 17.68 2.58 -6.63
N VAL A 391 18.41 2.21 -5.58
CA VAL A 391 17.92 2.29 -4.20
C VAL A 391 18.21 3.69 -3.68
N LEU A 392 17.17 4.42 -3.28
CA LEU A 392 17.28 5.83 -2.86
C LEU A 392 17.36 5.97 -1.34
N TYR A 393 16.47 5.26 -0.64
CA TYR A 393 16.39 5.29 0.82
C TYR A 393 15.92 3.94 1.32
N ALA A 394 16.58 3.38 2.34
CA ALA A 394 16.21 2.12 2.99
C ALA A 394 15.79 1.02 1.97
N GLY A 395 16.75 0.25 1.48
CA GLY A 395 16.54 -0.74 0.40
C GLY A 395 15.73 -1.99 0.79
N PHE A 396 16.31 -3.16 0.60
CA PHE A 396 15.60 -4.47 0.66
C PHE A 396 15.90 -5.28 1.92
#